data_AF-A0A5C7UTE2-F1
#
_entry.id   AF-A0A5C7UTE2-F1
#
_cell.length_a   1.000
_cell.length_b   1.000
_cell.length_c   1.000
_cell.angle_alpha   90.00
_cell.angle_beta   90.00
_cell.angle_gamma   90.00
#
_symmetry.space_group_name_H-M   'P 1'
#
loop_
_entity.id
_entity.type
_entity.pdbx_description
1 polymer ?
#
loop_
_entity_poly.entity_id
_entity_poly.type
_entity_poly.pdbx_seq_one_letter_code
_entity_poly.pdbx_strand_id
1 'polypeptide(L)'
;MGTLLIHRKLKQQRVLLLHTNSIEFITSFLACQYAGAIAVPLFPQSEKRHTEQLIHIIKDADPAPIITERSKVNEISMLIIKQPILILDNSTSELQIRDFLSPVITLEDDISFIQYTSVG
;
A
#
# COMPACT_ATOMS: atom_id res chain seq x y z
N MET A 1 5.56 5.03 -9.36
CA MET A 1 5.11 3.96 -8.43
C MET A 1 4.31 2.86 -9.11
N GLY A 2 3.33 3.15 -9.99
CA GLY A 2 2.62 2.10 -10.76
C GLY A 2 3.56 1.10 -11.44
N THR A 3 4.53 1.58 -12.21
CA THR A 3 5.62 0.77 -12.79
C THR A 3 6.37 -0.09 -11.76
N LEU A 4 6.68 0.45 -10.57
CA LEU A 4 7.37 -0.30 -9.52
C LEU A 4 6.52 -1.50 -9.07
N LEU A 5 5.22 -1.30 -8.87
CA LEU A 5 4.31 -2.37 -8.48
C LEU A 5 4.14 -3.40 -9.61
N ILE A 6 4.17 -2.97 -10.87
CA ILE A 6 4.19 -3.86 -12.05
C ILE A 6 5.46 -4.73 -12.06
N HIS A 7 6.65 -4.14 -11.88
CA HIS A 7 7.91 -4.90 -11.82
C HIS A 7 7.92 -5.91 -10.66
N ARG A 8 7.32 -5.54 -9.52
CA ARG A 8 7.14 -6.45 -8.38
C ARG A 8 6.02 -7.47 -8.59
N LYS A 9 5.37 -7.48 -9.76
CA LYS A 9 4.32 -8.43 -10.16
C LYS A 9 3.16 -8.45 -9.15
N LEU A 10 2.72 -7.27 -8.72
CA LEU A 10 1.69 -7.13 -7.69
C LEU A 10 0.26 -7.15 -8.22
N LYS A 11 0.02 -7.53 -9.49
CA LYS A 11 -1.34 -7.71 -10.00
C LYS A 11 -2.10 -8.70 -9.10
N GLN A 12 -3.29 -8.31 -8.64
CA GLN A 12 -4.14 -9.06 -7.72
C GLN A 12 -3.46 -9.46 -6.39
N GLN A 13 -2.37 -8.80 -6.03
CA GLN A 13 -1.77 -8.88 -4.69
C GLN A 13 -2.27 -7.72 -3.83
N ARG A 14 -2.47 -7.97 -2.55
CA ARG A 14 -2.92 -6.96 -1.58
C ARG A 14 -1.75 -6.05 -1.21
N VAL A 15 -1.99 -4.75 -1.24
CA VAL A 15 -1.02 -3.70 -0.94
C VAL A 15 -1.62 -2.81 0.14
N LEU A 16 -1.09 -2.88 1.35
CA LEU A 16 -1.61 -2.09 2.46
C LEU A 16 -1.08 -0.65 2.38
N LEU A 17 -1.99 0.32 2.39
CA LEU A 17 -1.67 1.73 2.25
C LEU A 17 -1.83 2.38 3.62
N LEU A 18 -0.71 2.77 4.24
CA LEU A 18 -0.72 3.40 5.55
C LEU A 18 -0.08 4.77 5.45
N HIS A 19 -0.92 5.79 5.29
CA HIS A 19 -0.49 7.16 5.06
C HIS A 19 -1.23 8.14 5.97
N THR A 20 -0.49 9.08 6.57
CA THR A 20 -1.05 10.25 7.25
C THR A 20 -1.30 11.42 6.28
N ASN A 21 -0.55 11.49 5.18
CA ASN A 21 -0.68 12.53 4.16
C ASN A 21 -1.60 12.09 3.02
N SER A 22 -2.55 12.95 2.65
CA SER A 22 -3.56 12.68 1.61
C SER A 22 -2.96 12.54 0.21
N ILE A 23 -1.91 13.28 -0.13
CA ILE A 23 -1.29 13.23 -1.46
C ILE A 23 -0.58 11.88 -1.67
N GLU A 24 0.17 11.45 -0.67
CA GLU A 24 0.87 10.17 -0.60
C GLU A 24 -0.14 9.03 -0.68
N PHE A 25 -1.24 9.12 0.07
CA PHE A 25 -2.34 8.18 -0.01
C PHE A 25 -2.91 8.07 -1.43
N ILE A 26 -3.31 9.19 -2.03
CA ILE A 26 -3.91 9.21 -3.38
C ILE A 26 -2.92 8.64 -4.40
N THR A 27 -1.64 9.00 -4.28
CA THR A 27 -0.59 8.53 -5.18
C THR A 27 -0.39 7.02 -5.09
N SER A 28 -0.35 6.47 -3.87
CA SER A 28 -0.27 5.03 -3.65
C SER A 28 -1.51 4.28 -4.14
N PHE A 29 -2.70 4.84 -3.88
CA PHE A 29 -3.95 4.25 -4.32
C PHE A 29 -4.00 4.15 -5.84
N LEU A 30 -3.75 5.26 -6.54
CA LEU A 30 -3.70 5.28 -8.01
C LEU A 30 -2.58 4.38 -8.58
N ALA A 31 -1.45 4.25 -7.89
CA ALA A 31 -0.41 3.31 -8.29
C ALA A 31 -0.87 1.85 -8.21
N CYS A 32 -1.68 1.49 -7.21
CA CYS A 32 -2.29 0.16 -7.13
C CYS A 32 -3.22 -0.07 -8.31
N GLN A 33 -4.11 0.89 -8.62
CA GLN A 33 -4.99 0.82 -9.78
C GLN A 33 -4.21 0.65 -11.08
N TYR A 34 -3.13 1.41 -11.26
CA TYR A 34 -2.27 1.36 -12.43
C TYR A 34 -1.63 -0.03 -12.64
N ALA A 35 -1.30 -0.71 -11.54
CA ALA A 35 -0.66 -2.02 -11.55
C ALA A 35 -1.63 -3.20 -11.45
N GLY A 36 -2.94 -2.92 -11.33
CA GLY A 36 -3.96 -3.94 -11.05
C GLY A 36 -3.77 -4.63 -9.69
N ALA A 37 -3.10 -3.96 -8.74
CA ALA A 37 -2.92 -4.45 -7.37
C ALA A 37 -4.15 -4.12 -6.51
N ILE A 38 -4.44 -4.95 -5.52
CA ILE A 38 -5.58 -4.77 -4.61
C ILE A 38 -5.16 -3.79 -3.52
N ALA A 39 -5.66 -2.56 -3.57
CA ALA A 39 -5.39 -1.60 -2.49
C ALA A 39 -6.09 -2.04 -1.19
N VAL A 40 -5.40 -1.94 -0.06
CA VAL A 40 -6.00 -2.09 1.28
C VAL A 40 -5.80 -0.76 2.01
N PRO A 41 -6.72 0.20 1.86
CA PRO A 41 -6.60 1.52 2.43
C PRO A 41 -6.72 1.48 3.95
N LEU A 42 -5.74 2.07 4.65
CA LEU A 42 -5.80 2.27 6.08
C LEU A 42 -5.39 3.68 6.45
N PHE A 43 -6.35 4.47 6.90
CA PHE A 43 -6.08 5.78 7.46
C PHE A 43 -5.72 5.62 8.94
N PRO A 44 -4.59 6.16 9.40
CA PRO A 44 -4.27 6.17 10.82
C PRO A 44 -5.33 7.01 11.54
N GLN A 45 -6.23 6.32 12.23
CA GLN A 45 -7.16 6.96 13.16
C GLN A 45 -6.36 7.43 14.38
N SER A 46 -6.69 8.61 14.92
CA SER A 46 -5.92 9.20 16.01
C SER A 46 -6.07 8.33 17.27
N GLU A 47 -4.93 7.87 17.81
CA GLU A 47 -4.66 7.37 19.18
C GLU A 47 -4.01 5.96 19.28
N LYS A 48 -3.40 5.71 20.44
CA LYS A 48 -2.68 4.46 20.81
C LYS A 48 -3.52 3.18 20.70
N ARG A 49 -4.85 3.30 20.58
CA ARG A 49 -5.82 2.19 20.49
C ARG A 49 -5.77 1.45 19.14
N HIS A 50 -5.04 1.96 18.14
CA HIS A 50 -5.04 1.43 16.78
C HIS A 50 -3.94 0.41 16.47
N THR A 51 -3.01 0.12 17.38
CA THR A 51 -1.95 -0.87 17.12
C THR A 51 -2.51 -2.30 16.97
N GLU A 52 -3.44 -2.71 17.84
CA GLU A 52 -4.06 -4.04 17.76
C GLU A 52 -4.91 -4.18 16.50
N GLN A 53 -5.69 -3.14 16.16
CA GLN A 53 -6.47 -3.11 14.94
C GLN A 53 -5.58 -3.16 13.69
N LEU A 54 -4.49 -2.39 13.68
CA LEU A 54 -3.51 -2.41 12.59
C LEU A 54 -2.87 -3.80 12.44
N ILE A 55 -2.47 -4.44 13.54
CA ILE A 55 -1.93 -5.81 13.52
C ILE A 55 -2.99 -6.80 13.02
N HIS A 56 -4.23 -6.66 13.46
CA HIS A 56 -5.33 -7.51 13.01
C HIS A 56 -5.56 -7.36 11.50
N ILE A 57 -5.66 -6.13 11.00
CA ILE A 57 -5.83 -5.85 9.57
C ILE A 57 -4.62 -6.36 8.77
N ILE A 58 -3.39 -6.16 9.23
CA ILE A 58 -2.20 -6.69 8.53
C ILE A 58 -2.24 -8.22 8.47
N LYS A 59 -2.66 -8.89 9.55
CA LYS A 59 -2.76 -10.36 9.59
C LYS A 59 -3.88 -10.89 8.69
N ASP A 60 -5.04 -10.23 8.70
CA ASP A 60 -6.20 -10.64 7.92
C ASP A 60 -6.02 -10.34 6.42
N ALA A 61 -5.55 -9.13 6.12
CA ALA A 61 -5.30 -8.70 4.75
C ALA A 61 -4.06 -9.36 4.13
N ASP A 62 -3.14 -9.92 4.92
CA ASP A 62 -1.86 -10.51 4.48
C ASP A 62 -1.26 -9.81 3.24
N PRO A 63 -0.88 -8.52 3.36
CA PRO A 63 -0.47 -7.73 2.22
C PRO A 63 0.93 -8.13 1.76
N ALA A 64 1.17 -8.11 0.45
CA ALA A 64 2.48 -8.42 -0.11
C ALA A 64 3.51 -7.33 0.26
N PRO A 65 3.21 -6.03 0.11
CA PRO A 65 3.92 -4.97 0.82
C PRO A 65 3.01 -4.01 1.59
N ILE A 66 3.62 -3.27 2.51
CA ILE A 66 3.05 -2.06 3.13
C ILE A 66 3.67 -0.84 2.47
N ILE A 67 2.87 0.08 1.94
CA ILE A 67 3.34 1.37 1.41
C ILE A 67 3.03 2.45 2.45
N THR A 68 4.04 3.27 2.78
CA THR A 68 3.95 4.31 3.81
C THR A 68 4.94 5.46 3.57
N GLU A 69 4.84 6.55 4.34
CA GLU A 69 5.85 7.62 4.35
C GLU A 69 7.01 7.31 5.32
N ARG A 70 8.18 7.92 5.06
CA ARG A 70 9.42 7.68 5.82
C ARG A 70 9.25 7.89 7.34
N SER A 71 8.43 8.86 7.75
CA SER A 71 8.17 9.17 9.16
C SER A 71 7.47 8.04 9.92
N LYS A 72 6.80 7.10 9.22
CA LYS A 72 6.04 5.99 9.81
C LYS A 72 6.80 4.67 9.84
N VAL A 73 7.92 4.56 9.12
CA VAL A 73 8.69 3.31 8.98
C VAL A 73 9.09 2.73 10.34
N ASN A 74 9.61 3.56 11.24
CA ASN A 74 10.05 3.10 12.56
C ASN A 74 8.89 2.56 13.39
N GLU A 75 7.75 3.27 13.39
CA GLU A 75 6.54 2.85 14.10
C GLU A 75 6.03 1.50 13.58
N ILE A 76 5.96 1.33 12.25
CA ILE A 76 5.50 0.10 11.61
C ILE A 76 6.49 -1.05 11.85
N SER A 77 7.80 -0.78 11.79
CA SER A 77 8.84 -1.80 11.99
C SER A 77 8.82 -2.38 13.40
N MET A 78 8.31 -1.63 14.39
CA MET A 78 8.13 -2.13 15.75
C MET A 78 6.99 -3.15 15.89
N LEU A 79 6.11 -3.30 14.90
CA LEU A 79 4.87 -4.10 15.01
C LEU A 79 5.03 -5.62 14.88
N ILE A 80 6.24 -6.17 14.92
CA ILE A 80 6.52 -7.61 14.69
C ILE A 80 5.78 -8.14 13.45
N ILE A 81 5.85 -7.38 12.36
CA ILE A 81 5.29 -7.75 11.07
C ILE A 81 6.40 -8.25 10.14
N LYS A 82 6.04 -9.05 9.13
CA LYS A 82 7.01 -9.66 8.20
C LYS A 82 6.99 -9.02 6.81
N GLN A 83 6.01 -8.16 6.56
CA GLN A 83 5.76 -7.59 5.25
C GLN A 83 6.84 -6.54 4.91
N PRO A 84 7.36 -6.54 3.68
CA PRO A 84 8.27 -5.50 3.22
C PRO A 84 7.60 -4.12 3.26
N ILE A 85 8.32 -3.13 3.77
CA ILE A 85 7.87 -1.73 3.80
C ILE A 85 8.45 -1.01 2.57
N LEU A 86 7.58 -0.40 1.79
CA LEU A 86 7.92 0.46 0.66
C LEU A 86 7.65 1.91 1.04
N ILE A 87 8.67 2.75 0.90
CA ILE A 87 8.56 4.17 1.18
C ILE A 87 8.16 4.89 -0.10
N LEU A 88 7.13 5.75 -0.01
CA LEU A 88 6.94 6.77 -1.03
C LEU A 88 7.99 7.85 -0.84
N ASP A 89 8.95 7.90 -1.76
CA ASP A 89 9.88 9.02 -1.84
C ASP A 89 9.85 9.55 -3.27
N ASN A 90 9.50 10.82 -3.44
CA ASN A 90 9.60 11.49 -4.74
C ASN A 90 11.04 11.56 -5.24
N SER A 91 12.03 11.24 -4.39
CA SER A 91 13.44 11.12 -4.75
C SER A 91 13.87 9.70 -5.16
N THR A 92 12.95 8.72 -5.33
CA THR A 92 13.30 7.41 -5.93
C THR A 92 13.78 7.63 -7.37
N SER A 93 15.06 7.93 -7.48
CA SER A 93 15.83 8.21 -8.67
C SER A 93 16.30 6.90 -9.35
N GLU A 94 15.88 5.74 -8.82
CA GLU A 94 16.40 4.43 -9.22
C GLU A 94 15.54 3.70 -10.26
N LEU A 95 14.26 4.06 -10.41
CA LEU A 95 13.46 3.67 -11.58
C LEU A 95 13.47 4.85 -12.54
N GLN A 96 14.53 4.90 -13.34
CA GLN A 96 14.64 5.83 -14.45
C GLN A 96 13.32 5.85 -15.23
N ILE A 97 12.88 7.05 -15.60
CA ILE A 97 11.72 7.41 -16.42
C ILE A 97 11.60 6.58 -17.74
N ARG A 98 12.58 5.73 -18.05
CA ARG A 98 12.66 4.87 -19.23
C ARG A 98 11.75 3.63 -19.21
N ASP A 99 11.24 3.21 -18.05
CA ASP A 99 10.32 2.07 -17.93
C ASP A 99 8.87 2.53 -17.70
N PHE A 100 8.37 3.48 -18.49
CA PHE A 100 6.94 3.81 -18.45
C PHE A 100 6.13 2.65 -19.07
N LEU A 101 5.92 1.59 -18.28
CA LEU A 101 5.10 0.44 -18.64
C LEU A 101 3.65 0.88 -18.72
N SER A 102 2.93 0.45 -19.75
CA SER A 102 1.48 0.67 -19.83
C SER A 102 0.76 0.14 -18.58
N PRO A 103 -0.36 0.77 -18.17
CA PRO A 103 -1.18 0.24 -17.09
C PRO A 103 -1.53 -1.22 -17.35
N VAL A 104 -1.56 -2.02 -16.28
CA VAL A 104 -1.97 -3.42 -16.38
C VAL A 104 -3.45 -3.48 -16.77
N ILE A 105 -3.76 -4.33 -17.74
CA ILE A 105 -5.15 -4.60 -18.12
C ILE A 105 -5.83 -5.32 -16.95
N THR A 106 -6.87 -4.69 -16.40
CA THR A 106 -7.76 -5.27 -15.39
C THR A 106 -8.96 -5.93 -16.05
N LEU A 107 -9.45 -7.02 -15.45
CA LEU A 107 -10.68 -7.71 -15.84
C LEU A 107 -11.86 -7.19 -15.02
N GLU A 108 -13.09 -7.53 -15.42
CA GLU A 108 -14.31 -7.10 -14.71
C GLU A 108 -14.38 -7.64 -13.27
N ASP A 109 -13.88 -8.86 -13.05
CA ASP A 109 -13.86 -9.53 -11.75
C ASP A 109 -12.59 -9.24 -10.93
N ASP A 110 -11.65 -8.43 -11.45
CA ASP A 110 -10.43 -8.08 -10.70
C ASP A 110 -10.81 -7.19 -9.50
N ILE A 111 -10.31 -7.55 -8.31
CA ILE A 111 -10.56 -6.76 -7.11
C ILE A 111 -9.73 -5.47 -7.18
N SER A 112 -10.41 -4.34 -6.95
CA SER A 112 -9.80 -3.00 -6.94
C SER A 112 -9.23 -2.65 -5.56
N PHE A 113 -10.06 -2.74 -4.52
CA PHE A 113 -9.64 -2.49 -3.14
C PHE A 113 -10.48 -3.27 -2.13
N ILE A 114 -9.93 -3.43 -0.92
CA ILE A 114 -10.62 -3.99 0.25
C ILE A 114 -10.71 -2.90 1.31
N GLN A 115 -11.92 -2.62 1.78
CA GLN A 115 -12.15 -1.62 2.82
C GLN A 115 -12.54 -2.30 4.13
N TYR A 116 -11.72 -2.09 5.17
CA TYR A 116 -12.04 -2.48 6.53
C TYR A 116 -12.88 -1.38 7.17
N THR A 117 -14.02 -1.76 7.76
CA THR A 117 -14.87 -0.85 8.55
C THR A 117 -14.67 -1.11 10.03
N SER A 118 -14.71 -0.05 10.85
CA SER A 118 -14.80 -0.23 12.30
C SER A 118 -16.11 -0.96 12.64
N VAL A 119 -16.02 -2.20 13.11
CA VAL A 119 -17.17 -2.82 13.79
C VAL A 119 -17.20 -2.20 15.19
N GLY A 120 -18.31 -1.52 15.51
CA GLY A 120 -18.51 -0.86 16.81
C GLY A 120 -18.66 -1.81 17.98
#